data_AF-A0A699QZ40-F1
#
_entry.id   AF-A0A699QZ40-F1
#
_cell.length_a   1.000
_cell.length_b   1.000
_cell.length_c   1.000
_cell.angle_alpha   90.00
_cell.angle_beta   90.00
_cell.angle_gamma   90.00
#
_symmetry.space_group_name_H-M   'P 1'
#
loop_
_entity.id
_entity.type
_entity.pdbx_description
1 polymer ?
#
loop_
_entity_poly.entity_id
_entity_poly.type
_entity_poly.pdbx_seq_one_letter_code
_entity_poly.pdbx_strand_id
1 'polypeptide(L)'
;MSTLTAGHVGASTDALGIATISFYHPAHNSLPGQLLRQLADTITKTGQANTTKVIILKSEGERTFCAGASFDELVAIEDEAQGQQFFSGFAQVINACRTCPKVIIGRVQGKAIGGGVGAFAEKLAGYNPEALAALKQVIWAGTEQWDSLLSERAAISGRLVLSDFTRQSIAQFKAAAGAKA
;
A
#
# COMPACT_ATOMS: atom_id res chain seq x y z
N MET A 1 6.93 23.21 -2.79
CA MET A 1 6.45 22.40 -3.94
C MET A 1 5.56 21.31 -3.40
N SER A 2 4.40 21.07 -4.00
CA SER A 2 3.43 20.08 -3.49
C SER A 2 4.05 18.67 -3.48
N THR A 3 4.07 18.03 -2.32
CA THR A 3 4.49 16.63 -2.13
C THR A 3 3.53 15.65 -2.79
N LEU A 4 2.30 16.07 -3.11
CA LEU A 4 1.25 15.22 -3.67
C LEU A 4 1.57 14.61 -5.04
N THR A 5 2.38 15.30 -5.85
CA THR A 5 2.81 14.83 -7.18
C THR A 5 4.26 14.36 -7.19
N ALA A 6 4.91 14.30 -6.02
CA ALA A 6 6.27 13.82 -5.90
C ALA A 6 6.29 12.28 -5.96
N GLY A 7 7.48 11.72 -6.21
CA GLY A 7 7.66 10.27 -6.29
C GLY A 7 7.43 9.68 -7.69
N HIS A 8 7.75 8.40 -7.81
CA HIS A 8 7.72 7.69 -9.08
C HIS A 8 7.57 6.18 -8.88
N VAL A 9 7.11 5.51 -9.94
CA VAL A 9 7.12 4.05 -10.07
C VAL A 9 7.97 3.69 -11.29
N GLY A 10 8.92 2.78 -11.10
CA GLY A 10 9.78 2.23 -12.16
C GLY A 10 9.55 0.74 -12.33
N ALA A 11 9.84 0.23 -13.53
CA ALA A 11 9.87 -1.21 -13.79
C ALA A 11 10.98 -1.55 -14.78
N SER A 12 11.70 -2.65 -14.52
CA SER A 12 12.70 -3.20 -15.43
C SER A 12 12.66 -4.72 -15.39
N THR A 13 12.77 -5.38 -16.54
CA THR A 13 12.80 -6.85 -16.65
C THR A 13 14.15 -7.29 -17.19
N ASP A 14 14.78 -8.25 -16.51
CA ASP A 14 16.05 -8.82 -16.95
C ASP A 14 15.88 -9.94 -18.00
N ALA A 15 17.00 -10.46 -18.52
CA ALA A 15 17.00 -11.52 -19.52
C ALA A 15 16.45 -12.87 -19.03
N LEU A 16 16.39 -13.09 -17.71
CA LEU A 16 15.81 -14.30 -17.11
C LEU A 16 14.29 -14.21 -16.99
N GLY A 17 13.73 -13.00 -17.14
CA GLY A 17 12.31 -12.68 -17.01
C GLY A 17 11.91 -12.27 -15.60
N ILE A 18 12.86 -11.82 -14.78
CA ILE A 18 12.59 -11.27 -13.45
C ILE A 18 12.33 -9.77 -13.63
N ALA A 19 11.08 -9.36 -13.46
CA ALA A 19 10.71 -7.96 -13.48
C ALA A 19 10.85 -7.38 -12.07
N THR A 20 11.58 -6.28 -11.91
CA THR A 20 11.63 -5.51 -10.68
C THR A 20 10.77 -4.26 -10.85
N ILE A 21 9.73 -4.13 -10.04
CA ILE A 21 8.93 -2.92 -9.89
C ILE A 21 9.39 -2.21 -8.64
N SER A 22 9.79 -0.94 -8.76
CA SER A 22 10.16 -0.07 -7.64
C SER A 22 9.20 1.11 -7.52
N PHE A 23 8.94 1.54 -6.29
CA PHE A 23 8.25 2.80 -6.03
C PHE A 23 9.05 3.64 -5.04
N TYR A 24 8.96 4.96 -5.17
CA TYR A 24 9.60 5.92 -4.28
C TYR A 24 8.68 7.09 -4.00
N HIS A 25 8.74 7.59 -2.77
CA HIS A 25 8.21 8.90 -2.42
C HIS A 25 9.07 9.55 -1.33
N PRO A 26 9.42 10.85 -1.44
CA PRO A 26 10.30 11.51 -0.48
C PRO A 26 9.76 11.53 0.95
N ALA A 27 8.42 11.56 1.11
CA ALA A 27 7.77 11.41 2.41
C ALA A 27 7.69 9.93 2.85
N HIS A 28 8.86 9.33 3.11
CA HIS A 28 8.99 7.97 3.65
C HIS A 28 8.26 6.88 2.83
N ASN A 29 8.24 6.98 1.50
CA ASN A 29 7.51 6.06 0.64
C ASN A 29 5.99 6.01 0.96
N SER A 30 5.39 7.17 1.25
CA SER A 30 3.93 7.34 1.25
C SER A 30 3.35 7.12 -0.14
N LEU A 31 2.10 6.66 -0.22
CA LEU A 31 1.43 6.32 -1.46
C LEU A 31 0.25 7.27 -1.73
N PRO A 32 0.48 8.44 -2.35
CA PRO A 32 -0.60 9.29 -2.82
C PRO A 32 -1.37 8.62 -3.97
N GLY A 33 -2.59 9.09 -4.24
CA GLY A 33 -3.51 8.50 -5.22
C GLY A 33 -2.91 8.37 -6.62
N GLN A 34 -2.14 9.36 -7.06
CA GLN A 34 -1.42 9.30 -8.34
C GLN A 34 -0.40 8.14 -8.37
N LEU A 35 0.37 7.97 -7.30
CA LEU A 35 1.40 6.94 -7.20
C LEU A 35 0.77 5.54 -7.10
N LEU A 36 -0.35 5.40 -6.37
CA LEU A 36 -1.14 4.17 -6.32
C LEU A 36 -1.65 3.76 -7.70
N ARG A 37 -2.16 4.71 -8.49
CA ARG A 37 -2.60 4.44 -9.87
C ARG A 37 -1.44 3.99 -10.75
N GLN A 38 -0.32 4.72 -10.72
CA GLN A 38 0.89 4.34 -11.44
C GLN A 38 1.38 2.94 -11.05
N LEU A 39 1.32 2.59 -9.76
CA LEU A 39 1.73 1.29 -9.27
C LEU A 39 0.81 0.17 -9.77
N ALA A 40 -0.51 0.38 -9.69
CA ALA A 40 -1.49 -0.57 -10.21
C ALA A 40 -1.30 -0.81 -11.71
N ASP A 41 -1.19 0.27 -12.50
CA ASP A 41 -0.98 0.20 -13.96
C ASP A 41 0.33 -0.51 -14.30
N THR A 42 1.40 -0.22 -13.55
CA THR A 42 2.71 -0.86 -13.75
C THR A 42 2.67 -2.35 -13.45
N ILE A 43 1.99 -2.76 -12.37
CA ILE A 43 1.82 -4.17 -12.02
C ILE A 43 1.02 -4.90 -13.10
N THR A 44 -0.11 -4.34 -13.54
CA THR A 44 -0.94 -4.93 -14.60
C THR A 44 -0.15 -5.07 -15.89
N LYS A 45 0.51 -4.01 -16.35
CA LYS A 45 1.31 -4.04 -17.58
C LYS A 45 2.46 -5.04 -17.51
N THR A 46 3.18 -5.06 -16.39
CA THR A 46 4.31 -5.97 -16.18
C THR A 46 3.86 -7.43 -16.09
N GLY A 47 2.70 -7.69 -15.48
CA GLY A 47 2.08 -9.00 -15.37
C GLY A 47 1.61 -9.55 -16.72
N GLN A 48 1.15 -8.70 -17.62
CA GLN A 48 0.70 -9.10 -18.96
C GLN A 48 1.87 -9.31 -19.95
N ALA A 49 3.08 -8.86 -19.63
CA ALA A 49 4.23 -9.02 -20.51
C ALA A 49 4.70 -10.47 -20.60
N ASN A 50 4.83 -11.00 -21.83
CA ASN A 50 5.33 -12.36 -22.08
C ASN A 50 6.79 -12.54 -21.66
N THR A 51 7.56 -11.45 -21.60
CA THR A 51 8.95 -11.45 -21.12
C THR A 51 9.04 -11.63 -19.60
N THR A 52 7.98 -11.32 -18.85
CA THR A 52 7.94 -11.46 -17.39
C THR A 52 7.51 -12.87 -16.99
N LYS A 53 8.31 -13.48 -16.11
CA LYS A 53 8.00 -14.75 -15.45
C LYS A 53 7.63 -14.54 -13.98
N VAL A 54 8.37 -13.67 -13.29
CA VAL A 54 8.19 -13.32 -11.87
C VAL A 54 8.37 -11.82 -11.69
N ILE A 55 7.62 -11.24 -10.76
CA ILE A 55 7.70 -9.82 -10.39
C ILE A 55 8.25 -9.71 -8.98
N ILE A 56 9.27 -8.89 -8.78
CA ILE A 56 9.75 -8.42 -7.49
C ILE A 56 9.22 -7.01 -7.29
N LEU A 57 8.38 -6.81 -6.27
CA LEU A 57 7.90 -5.49 -5.86
C LEU A 57 8.72 -5.00 -4.67
N LYS A 58 9.40 -3.87 -4.82
CA LYS A 58 10.18 -3.22 -3.76
C LYS A 58 9.90 -1.72 -3.70
N SER A 59 10.30 -1.06 -2.62
CA SER A 59 10.47 0.39 -2.64
C SER A 59 11.93 0.78 -2.81
N GLU A 60 12.17 2.04 -3.12
CA GLU A 60 13.51 2.62 -3.17
C GLU A 60 13.94 3.14 -1.79
N GLY A 61 15.26 3.21 -1.60
CA GLY A 61 15.87 3.55 -0.32
C GLY A 61 15.94 2.39 0.67
N GLU A 62 16.61 2.66 1.79
CA GLU A 62 17.11 1.63 2.72
C GLU A 62 16.34 1.52 4.05
N ARG A 63 15.45 2.48 4.38
CA ARG A 63 14.86 2.58 5.74
C ARG A 63 13.37 2.27 5.83
N THR A 64 12.56 2.90 4.98
CA THR A 64 11.10 2.73 5.00
C THR A 64 10.67 2.00 3.75
N PHE A 65 9.98 0.88 3.89
CA PHE A 65 9.38 0.21 2.76
C PHE A 65 8.19 1.03 2.23
N CYS A 66 7.23 1.32 3.11
CA CYS A 66 6.02 2.07 2.79
C CYS A 66 5.53 2.78 4.06
N ALA A 67 5.14 4.05 3.99
CA ALA A 67 4.53 4.75 5.13
C ALA A 67 3.00 4.71 5.12
N GLY A 68 2.40 4.12 4.07
CA GLY A 68 0.96 3.99 3.90
C GLY A 68 0.36 5.18 3.13
N ALA A 69 -0.89 5.49 3.44
CA ALA A 69 -1.65 6.62 2.92
C ALA A 69 -0.87 7.95 2.98
N SER A 70 -0.95 8.74 1.91
CA SER A 70 -0.46 10.13 1.95
C SER A 70 -1.23 10.93 3.00
N PHE A 71 -0.52 11.50 3.96
CA PHE A 71 -1.12 12.30 5.03
C PHE A 71 -1.76 13.58 4.49
N ASP A 72 -1.12 14.22 3.51
CA ASP A 72 -1.61 15.45 2.90
C ASP A 72 -2.97 15.21 2.20
N GLU A 73 -3.10 14.08 1.50
CA GLU A 73 -4.39 13.68 0.89
C GLU A 73 -5.40 13.27 1.96
N LEU A 74 -4.96 12.56 3.01
CA LEU A 74 -5.83 12.14 4.11
C LEU A 74 -6.49 13.34 4.81
N VAL A 75 -5.73 14.40 5.02
CA VAL A 75 -6.20 15.66 5.63
C VAL A 75 -7.18 16.41 4.73
N ALA A 76 -7.05 16.27 3.42
CA ALA A 76 -7.89 16.94 2.44
C ALA A 76 -9.25 16.24 2.23
N ILE A 77 -9.49 15.09 2.85
CA ILE A 77 -10.77 14.38 2.79
C ILE A 77 -11.80 15.09 3.68
N GLU A 78 -12.85 15.60 3.05
CA GLU A 78 -13.94 16.30 3.73
C GLU A 78 -15.19 15.43 3.91
N ASP A 79 -15.42 14.50 2.99
CA ASP A 79 -16.62 13.68 2.92
C ASP A 79 -16.34 12.19 2.61
N GLU A 80 -17.39 11.36 2.70
CA GLU A 80 -17.31 9.91 2.51
C GLU A 80 -16.96 9.52 1.07
N ALA A 81 -17.44 10.26 0.07
CA ALA A 81 -17.17 9.99 -1.33
C ALA A 81 -15.69 10.22 -1.67
N GLN A 82 -15.11 11.32 -1.16
CA GLN A 82 -13.68 11.61 -1.25
C GLN A 82 -12.85 10.56 -0.50
N GLY A 83 -13.32 10.13 0.69
CA GLY A 83 -12.69 9.07 1.45
C GLY A 83 -12.66 7.74 0.70
N GLN A 84 -13.79 7.36 0.09
CA GLN A 84 -13.88 6.16 -0.75
C GLN A 84 -12.96 6.27 -1.96
N GLN A 85 -12.95 7.40 -2.66
CA GLN A 85 -12.07 7.63 -3.80
C GLN A 85 -10.59 7.50 -3.40
N PHE A 86 -10.19 8.08 -2.27
CA PHE A 86 -8.83 7.99 -1.74
C PHE A 86 -8.43 6.53 -1.48
N PHE A 87 -9.24 5.78 -0.73
CA PHE A 87 -8.93 4.39 -0.41
C PHE A 87 -9.08 3.44 -1.61
N SER A 88 -9.85 3.80 -2.64
CA SER A 88 -9.97 3.01 -3.87
C SER A 88 -8.63 2.80 -4.59
N GLY A 89 -7.68 3.73 -4.46
CA GLY A 89 -6.34 3.57 -5.04
C GLY A 89 -5.59 2.36 -4.46
N PHE A 90 -5.74 2.11 -3.16
CA PHE A 90 -5.18 0.92 -2.52
C PHE A 90 -5.88 -0.36 -3.00
N ALA A 91 -7.21 -0.32 -3.13
CA ALA A 91 -7.97 -1.43 -3.66
C ALA A 91 -7.56 -1.77 -5.11
N GLN A 92 -7.27 -0.77 -5.94
CA GLN A 92 -6.76 -0.95 -7.31
C GLN A 92 -5.40 -1.66 -7.33
N VAL A 93 -4.45 -1.25 -6.48
CA VAL A 93 -3.14 -1.92 -6.38
C VAL A 93 -3.29 -3.36 -5.91
N ILE A 94 -4.11 -3.61 -4.88
CA ILE A 94 -4.37 -4.96 -4.37
C ILE A 94 -5.00 -5.83 -5.46
N ASN A 95 -5.96 -5.28 -6.20
CA ASN A 95 -6.62 -6.01 -7.29
C ASN A 95 -5.66 -6.27 -8.46
N ALA A 96 -4.79 -5.32 -8.81
CA ALA A 96 -3.74 -5.52 -9.81
C ALA A 96 -2.78 -6.65 -9.41
N CYS A 97 -2.38 -6.71 -8.14
CA CYS A 97 -1.59 -7.83 -7.62
C CYS A 97 -2.33 -9.17 -7.71
N ARG A 98 -3.60 -9.20 -7.31
CA ARG A 98 -4.43 -10.40 -7.25
C ARG A 98 -4.72 -10.99 -8.63
N THR A 99 -4.99 -10.12 -9.60
CA THR A 99 -5.34 -10.51 -10.98
C THR A 99 -4.13 -10.68 -11.89
N CYS A 100 -2.93 -10.36 -11.39
CA CYS A 100 -1.70 -10.57 -12.12
C CYS A 100 -1.50 -12.07 -12.42
N PRO A 101 -1.25 -12.46 -13.68
CA PRO A 101 -1.02 -13.87 -14.03
C PRO A 101 0.40 -14.35 -13.66
N LYS A 102 1.24 -13.48 -13.07
CA LYS A 102 2.62 -13.77 -12.68
C LYS A 102 2.76 -13.77 -11.17
N VAL A 103 3.67 -14.59 -10.64
CA VAL A 103 4.01 -14.59 -9.22
C VAL A 103 4.62 -13.23 -8.85
N ILE A 104 4.08 -12.59 -7.82
CA ILE A 104 4.61 -11.34 -7.25
C ILE A 104 5.25 -11.64 -5.89
N ILE A 105 6.50 -11.25 -5.73
CA ILE A 105 7.27 -11.34 -4.49
C ILE A 105 7.51 -9.92 -3.96
N GLY A 106 6.96 -9.62 -2.78
CA GLY A 106 7.27 -8.38 -2.07
C GLY A 106 8.63 -8.45 -1.40
N ARG A 107 9.59 -7.64 -1.85
CA ARG A 107 10.88 -7.44 -1.16
C ARG A 107 10.71 -6.25 -0.20
N VAL A 108 10.31 -6.55 1.03
CA VAL A 108 10.10 -5.56 2.09
C VAL A 108 11.42 -5.32 2.81
N GLN A 109 12.18 -4.29 2.41
CA GLN A 109 13.51 -4.00 2.96
C GLN A 109 13.52 -3.08 4.19
N GLY A 110 12.37 -2.57 4.61
CA GLY A 110 12.27 -1.60 5.71
C GLY A 110 10.88 -1.52 6.30
N LYS A 111 10.63 -0.49 7.12
CA LYS A 111 9.35 -0.33 7.84
C LYS A 111 8.17 -0.23 6.87
N ALA A 112 7.14 -1.05 7.07
CA ALA A 112 5.92 -1.08 6.25
C ALA A 112 4.71 -0.56 7.03
N ILE A 113 4.62 0.74 7.25
CA ILE A 113 3.67 1.40 8.14
C ILE A 113 2.34 1.67 7.40
N GLY A 114 1.22 1.46 8.07
CA GLY A 114 -0.16 1.48 7.55
C GLY A 114 -1.10 0.89 8.61
N GLY A 115 -2.40 0.72 8.34
CA GLY A 115 -3.43 0.34 9.33
C GLY A 115 -3.18 -0.97 10.11
N GLY A 116 -2.23 -0.98 11.05
CA GLY A 116 -1.81 -2.10 11.90
C GLY A 116 -0.81 -3.09 11.28
N VAL A 117 -0.69 -3.16 9.95
CA VAL A 117 0.00 -4.27 9.25
C VAL A 117 1.52 -4.27 9.45
N GLY A 118 2.18 -3.11 9.56
CA GLY A 118 3.64 -3.04 9.68
C GLY A 118 4.21 -3.65 10.94
N ALA A 119 3.69 -3.19 12.09
CA ALA A 119 4.09 -3.70 13.39
C ALA A 119 3.70 -5.18 13.56
N PHE A 120 2.61 -5.60 12.92
CA PHE A 120 2.16 -6.98 12.91
C PHE A 120 3.05 -7.86 12.02
N ALA A 121 3.40 -7.42 10.81
CA ALA A 121 4.26 -8.16 9.88
C ALA A 121 5.67 -8.35 10.44
N GLU A 122 6.24 -7.34 11.11
CA GLU A 122 7.53 -7.44 11.79
C GLU A 122 7.51 -8.50 12.92
N LYS A 123 6.43 -8.53 13.72
CA LYS A 123 6.23 -9.57 14.74
C LYS A 123 6.02 -10.95 14.12
N LEU A 124 5.20 -11.06 13.08
CA LEU A 124 4.90 -12.32 12.40
C LEU A 124 6.14 -12.90 11.73
N ALA A 125 7.01 -12.09 11.13
CA ALA A 125 8.24 -12.56 10.49
C ALA A 125 9.21 -13.23 11.49
N GLY A 126 9.08 -12.96 12.78
CA GLY A 126 9.82 -13.64 13.85
C GLY A 126 9.17 -14.91 14.39
N TYR A 127 8.00 -15.33 13.89
CA TYR A 127 7.23 -16.47 14.40
C TYR A 127 7.43 -17.76 13.59
N ASN A 128 6.99 -18.89 14.17
CA ASN A 128 7.13 -20.21 13.58
C ASN A 128 6.47 -20.29 12.17
N PRO A 129 7.17 -20.74 11.12
CA PRO A 129 6.66 -20.78 9.75
C PRO A 129 5.38 -21.63 9.54
N GLU A 130 5.24 -22.75 10.24
CA GLU A 130 4.07 -23.62 10.15
C GLU A 130 2.86 -22.97 10.82
N ALA A 131 3.07 -22.32 11.97
CA ALA A 131 2.02 -21.54 12.64
C ALA A 131 1.56 -20.36 11.77
N LEU A 132 2.48 -19.71 11.05
CA LEU A 132 2.14 -18.63 10.11
C LEU A 132 1.34 -19.15 8.90
N ALA A 133 1.64 -20.35 8.40
CA ALA A 133 0.88 -20.96 7.32
C ALA A 133 -0.56 -21.27 7.75
N ALA A 134 -0.74 -21.86 8.93
CA ALA A 134 -2.05 -22.11 9.51
C ALA A 134 -2.80 -20.79 9.79
N LEU A 135 -2.13 -19.80 10.36
CA LEU A 135 -2.70 -18.49 10.64
C LEU A 135 -3.14 -17.77 9.36
N LYS A 136 -2.38 -17.88 8.26
CA LYS A 136 -2.83 -17.39 6.95
C LYS A 136 -4.16 -18.02 6.57
N GLN A 137 -4.29 -19.35 6.61
CA GLN A 137 -5.56 -19.99 6.24
C GLN A 137 -6.74 -19.46 7.06
N VAL A 138 -6.55 -19.22 8.36
CA VAL A 138 -7.58 -18.64 9.23
C VAL A 138 -7.86 -17.17 8.91
N ILE A 139 -6.83 -16.34 8.68
CA ILE A 139 -6.97 -14.90 8.35
C ILE A 139 -7.74 -14.70 7.05
N TRP A 140 -7.54 -15.59 6.06
CA TRP A 140 -8.15 -15.48 4.74
C TRP A 140 -9.53 -16.16 4.67
N ALA A 141 -9.98 -16.85 5.72
CA ALA A 141 -11.33 -17.39 5.79
C ALA A 141 -12.39 -16.27 5.82
N GLY A 142 -13.48 -16.41 5.07
CA GLY A 142 -14.52 -15.38 4.97
C GLY A 142 -14.18 -14.26 3.99
N THR A 143 -13.19 -14.47 3.14
CA THR A 143 -12.78 -13.50 2.11
C THR A 143 -13.08 -13.97 0.69
N GLU A 144 -13.92 -14.98 0.51
CA GLU A 144 -14.18 -15.66 -0.77
C GLU A 144 -14.76 -14.73 -1.85
N GLN A 145 -15.36 -13.60 -1.44
CA GLN A 145 -15.94 -12.58 -2.32
C GLN A 145 -15.12 -11.27 -2.28
N TRP A 146 -13.78 -11.37 -2.38
CA TRP A 146 -12.83 -10.24 -2.30
C TRP A 146 -13.24 -9.01 -3.10
N ASP A 147 -13.83 -9.19 -4.28
CA ASP A 147 -14.18 -8.08 -5.19
C ASP A 147 -15.23 -7.13 -4.58
N SER A 148 -16.24 -7.66 -3.88
CA SER A 148 -17.23 -6.84 -3.15
C SER A 148 -16.67 -6.40 -1.80
N LEU A 149 -16.06 -7.34 -1.06
CA LEU A 149 -15.57 -7.12 0.30
C LEU A 149 -14.51 -6.02 0.37
N LEU A 150 -13.66 -5.88 -0.64
CA LEU A 150 -12.67 -4.81 -0.70
C LEU A 150 -13.30 -3.43 -0.76
N SER A 151 -14.29 -3.26 -1.63
CA SER A 151 -14.97 -1.97 -1.80
C SER A 151 -15.75 -1.61 -0.52
N GLU A 152 -16.44 -2.58 0.07
CA GLU A 152 -17.14 -2.40 1.34
C GLU A 152 -16.18 -2.04 2.49
N ARG A 153 -15.05 -2.72 2.61
CA ARG A 153 -14.03 -2.42 3.63
C ARG A 153 -13.32 -1.08 3.39
N ALA A 154 -13.14 -0.69 2.13
CA ALA A 154 -12.64 0.63 1.79
C ALA A 154 -13.63 1.73 2.22
N ALA A 155 -14.95 1.52 2.06
CA ALA A 155 -15.97 2.44 2.55
C ALA A 155 -15.95 2.56 4.08
N ILE A 156 -15.77 1.45 4.82
CA ILE A 156 -15.57 1.49 6.28
C ILE A 156 -14.37 2.36 6.64
N SER A 157 -13.25 2.21 5.93
CA SER A 157 -12.04 3.02 6.13
C SER A 157 -12.29 4.50 5.83
N GLY A 158 -13.03 4.80 4.76
CA GLY A 158 -13.47 6.15 4.40
C GLY A 158 -14.37 6.80 5.46
N ARG A 159 -15.26 6.05 6.08
CA ARG A 159 -16.06 6.54 7.20
C ARG A 159 -15.21 6.78 8.46
N LEU A 160 -14.28 5.88 8.77
CA LEU A 160 -13.46 5.96 9.98
C LEU A 160 -12.38 7.06 9.92
N VAL A 161 -11.90 7.44 8.73
CA VAL A 161 -10.98 8.58 8.60
C VAL A 161 -11.64 9.90 8.99
N LEU A 162 -12.96 10.02 8.79
CA LEU A 162 -13.75 11.20 9.16
C LEU A 162 -14.12 11.25 10.66
N SER A 163 -13.83 10.18 11.42
CA SER A 163 -14.17 10.11 12.84
C SER A 163 -13.44 11.14 13.69
N ASP A 164 -14.06 11.57 14.80
CA ASP A 164 -13.45 12.49 15.75
C ASP A 164 -12.11 11.99 16.27
N PHE A 165 -11.99 10.68 16.50
CA PHE A 165 -10.74 10.05 16.91
C PHE A 165 -9.62 10.26 15.89
N THR A 166 -9.89 10.00 14.61
CA THR A 166 -8.89 10.18 13.54
C THR A 166 -8.57 11.66 13.34
N ARG A 167 -9.57 12.53 13.34
CA ARG A 167 -9.37 13.99 13.21
C ARG A 167 -8.53 14.57 14.35
N GLN A 168 -8.79 14.16 15.60
CA GLN A 168 -8.00 14.57 16.76
C GLN A 168 -6.56 14.03 16.70
N SER A 169 -6.38 12.77 16.30
CA SER A 169 -5.05 12.19 16.10
C SER A 169 -4.24 12.98 15.08
N ILE A 170 -4.84 13.28 13.92
CA ILE A 170 -4.24 14.12 12.87
C ILE A 170 -3.87 15.50 13.42
N ALA A 171 -4.73 16.13 14.22
CA ALA A 171 -4.46 17.44 14.83
C ALA A 171 -3.28 17.41 15.82
N GLN A 172 -3.22 16.38 16.69
CA GLN A 172 -2.11 16.19 17.62
C GLN A 172 -0.77 15.97 16.89
N PHE A 173 -0.78 15.18 15.81
CA PHE A 173 0.40 14.97 14.97
C PHE A 173 0.87 16.27 14.31
N LYS A 174 -0.05 17.09 13.78
CA LYS A 174 0.28 18.41 13.21
C LYS A 174 0.93 19.33 14.24
N ALA A 175 0.40 19.38 15.47
CA ALA A 175 0.96 20.18 16.55
C ALA A 175 2.38 19.71 16.93
N ALA A 176 2.62 18.40 17.00
CA ALA A 176 3.91 17.83 17.33
C ALA A 176 4.97 18.02 16.22
N ALA A 177 4.56 18.05 14.95
CA ALA A 177 5.44 18.32 13.81
C ALA A 177 5.83 19.80 13.71
N GLY A 178 4.91 20.72 14.00
CA GLY A 178 5.18 22.16 14.01
C GLY A 178 6.08 22.64 15.15
N ALA A 179 6.09 21.93 16.29
CA ALA A 179 6.94 22.26 17.44
C ALA A 179 8.43 21.88 17.27
N LYS A 180 8.80 21.23 16.15
CA LYS A 180 10.17 20.82 15.81
C LYS A 180 10.80 21.64 14.67
N ALA A 181 10.13 22.68 14.19
CA ALA A 181 10.62 23.61 13.17
C ALA A 181 11.20 24.88 13.80
#